data_AF-A0AAU9VEL2-F1
#
_entry.id   AF-A0AAU9VEL2-F1
#
_cell.length_a   1.000
_cell.length_b   1.000
_cell.length_c   1.000
_cell.angle_alpha   90.00
_cell.angle_beta   90.00
_cell.angle_gamma   90.00
#
_symmetry.space_group_name_H-M   'P 1'
#
loop_
_entity.id
_entity.type
_entity.pdbx_description
1 polymer ?
#
loop_
_entity_poly.entity_id
_entity_poly.type
_entity_poly.pdbx_seq_one_letter_code
_entity_poly.pdbx_strand_id
1 'polypeptide(L)'
;MTKRRRIVQADKIIQNVIYVFCLLMFLQLKGYYSSVSNPVLLYSTASDIRVANTSKLGKNNAIVKGLEQGSAVDFLYRKNLVCWSDQTAELIQCMEYNNTHSGEKVRIVSKGLISPTGIAIDWYTEKIYWTDGETNRIEVISIEQKHRKVLFWTDVDLARAIAVVPKEGLMFWTDWGEIPKIERAGMNGDPATRKVIVKDNIFWPNGITVDYNNNLIYWVDSKLQFFDVIDFNGNNRRRVVKEGLKYPYAMAFFNDRLFWTDWNTLVIYSWDVTSNGAIKELIKSDSVPVDIKVYDESRQVLPSGNYPCKTNENCSHLCLLAPKPPGYVCACPTGVKLKEGSNTTCYNGPQSFLLVAQRSVISKISLDSPDYTPYALPLKDLKRALTIDFDPKTEYIYWADSLVSFINGSLYYHWQ
;
A
#
# COMPACT_ATOMS: atom_id res chain seq x y z
N MET A 1 1.53 71.84 22.57
CA MET A 1 1.56 70.75 21.55
C MET A 1 0.14 70.25 21.34
N THR A 2 -0.40 70.54 20.16
CA THR A 2 -1.84 70.55 19.84
C THR A 2 -2.42 69.14 19.65
N LYS A 3 -3.68 68.98 20.06
CA LYS A 3 -4.55 67.79 19.95
C LYS A 3 -4.42 67.05 18.60
N ARG A 4 -4.15 67.79 17.52
CA ARG A 4 -3.88 67.31 16.15
C ARG A 4 -2.68 66.36 16.03
N ARG A 5 -1.57 66.60 16.75
CA ARG A 5 -0.39 65.69 16.72
C ARG A 5 -0.67 64.35 17.39
N ARG A 6 -1.51 64.32 18.44
CA ARG A 6 -1.90 63.06 19.12
C ARG A 6 -2.81 62.19 18.23
N ILE A 7 -3.70 62.80 17.44
CA ILE A 7 -4.57 62.08 16.50
C ILE A 7 -3.74 61.46 15.36
N VAL A 8 -2.83 62.22 14.76
CA VAL A 8 -1.95 61.70 13.69
C VAL A 8 -1.04 60.58 14.19
N GLN A 9 -0.59 60.64 15.45
CA GLN A 9 0.22 59.59 16.06
C GLN A 9 -0.62 58.34 16.39
N ALA A 10 -1.88 58.50 16.79
CA ALA A 10 -2.81 57.40 16.99
C ALA A 10 -3.16 56.69 15.67
N ASP A 11 -3.42 57.44 14.59
CA ASP A 11 -3.70 56.88 13.26
C ASP A 11 -2.51 56.07 12.72
N LYS A 12 -1.27 56.54 12.95
CA LYS A 12 -0.06 55.79 12.58
C LYS A 12 0.10 54.49 13.36
N ILE A 13 -0.27 54.48 14.64
CA ILE A 13 -0.24 53.26 15.46
C ILE A 13 -1.31 52.28 14.98
N ILE A 14 -2.52 52.76 14.70
CA ILE A 14 -3.62 51.92 14.19
C ILE A 14 -3.25 51.31 12.83
N GLN A 15 -2.68 52.10 11.91
CA GLN A 15 -2.20 51.57 10.63
C GLN A 15 -1.12 50.51 10.80
N ASN A 16 -0.14 50.73 11.68
CA ASN A 16 0.90 49.74 11.95
C ASN A 16 0.33 48.45 12.56
N VAL A 17 -0.64 48.55 13.47
CA VAL A 17 -1.32 47.38 14.05
C VAL A 17 -2.09 46.61 12.98
N ILE A 18 -2.79 47.30 12.08
CA ILE A 18 -3.50 46.68 10.95
C ILE A 18 -2.52 46.01 10.00
N TYR A 19 -1.38 46.64 9.69
CA TYR A 19 -0.35 46.03 8.85
C TYR A 19 0.24 44.76 9.47
N VAL A 20 0.55 44.79 10.76
CA VAL A 20 1.05 43.59 11.48
C VAL A 20 -0.02 42.51 11.53
N PHE A 21 -1.28 42.86 11.76
CA PHE A 21 -2.39 41.90 11.77
C PHE A 21 -2.64 41.28 10.40
N CYS A 22 -2.62 42.09 9.33
CA CYS A 22 -2.68 41.62 7.96
C CYS A 22 -1.48 40.75 7.60
N LEU A 23 -0.27 41.09 8.05
CA LEU A 23 0.93 40.28 7.83
C LEU A 23 0.86 38.94 8.56
N LEU A 24 0.36 38.92 9.81
CA LEU A 24 0.12 37.71 10.59
C LEU A 24 -0.98 36.85 9.95
N MET A 25 -2.08 37.43 9.48
CA MET A 25 -3.10 36.71 8.71
C MET A 25 -2.56 36.18 7.39
N PHE A 26 -1.70 36.94 6.69
CA PHE A 26 -1.06 36.49 5.45
C PHE A 26 -0.07 35.36 5.70
N LEU A 27 0.64 35.38 6.84
CA LEU A 27 1.51 34.30 7.30
C LEU A 27 0.71 33.07 7.74
N GLN A 28 -0.48 33.24 8.33
CA GLN A 28 -1.40 32.13 8.60
C GLN A 28 -1.99 31.53 7.32
N LEU A 29 -2.38 32.36 6.35
CA LEU A 29 -2.86 31.94 5.03
C LEU A 29 -1.77 31.28 4.18
N LYS A 30 -0.50 31.67 4.36
CA LYS A 30 0.68 31.00 3.77
C LYS A 30 1.19 29.80 4.58
N GLY A 31 0.53 29.41 5.67
CA GLY A 31 0.91 28.24 6.47
C GLY A 31 2.20 28.37 7.27
N TYR A 32 2.71 29.59 7.50
CA TYR A 32 3.98 29.82 8.20
C TYR A 32 3.90 29.61 9.73
N TYR A 33 2.69 29.60 10.29
CA TYR A 33 2.42 29.07 11.63
C TYR A 33 1.70 27.74 11.48
N SER A 34 2.42 26.68 11.13
CA SER A 34 1.94 25.34 11.47
C SER A 34 2.04 25.23 13.00
N SER A 35 0.89 25.22 13.69
CA SER A 35 0.88 24.62 15.01
C SER A 35 1.43 23.21 14.82
N VAL A 36 2.48 22.83 15.54
CA VAL A 36 3.06 21.48 15.49
C VAL A 36 1.97 20.51 15.94
N SER A 37 1.14 20.02 15.01
CA SER A 37 0.16 19.00 15.29
C SER A 37 0.95 17.71 15.46
N ASN A 38 0.93 17.20 16.69
CA ASN A 38 1.52 15.91 17.01
C ASN A 38 0.69 14.84 16.26
N PRO A 39 1.29 14.11 15.30
CA PRO A 39 0.54 13.16 14.50
C PRO A 39 0.05 11.96 15.32
N VAL A 40 -1.00 11.32 14.83
CA VAL A 40 -1.41 10.00 15.26
C VAL A 40 -0.65 8.97 14.42
N LEU A 41 -0.04 8.00 15.08
CA LEU A 41 0.68 6.89 14.45
C LEU A 41 -0.20 5.64 14.49
N LEU A 42 -0.34 5.00 13.34
CA LEU A 42 -0.92 3.67 13.18
C LEU A 42 0.25 2.72 12.93
N TYR A 43 0.43 1.70 13.76
CA TYR A 43 1.51 0.74 13.56
C TYR A 43 1.05 -0.67 13.86
N SER A 44 1.61 -1.63 13.14
CA SER A 44 1.44 -3.05 13.41
C SER A 44 2.58 -3.54 14.31
N THR A 45 2.28 -4.58 15.07
CA THR A 45 3.26 -5.45 15.70
C THR A 45 3.02 -6.88 15.20
N ALA A 46 3.85 -7.82 15.62
CA ALA A 46 3.63 -9.24 15.29
C ALA A 46 2.26 -9.76 15.76
N SER A 47 1.63 -9.17 16.78
CA SER A 47 0.43 -9.71 17.44
C SER A 47 -0.80 -8.77 17.44
N ASP A 48 -0.61 -7.48 17.18
CA ASP A 48 -1.67 -6.48 17.26
C ASP A 48 -1.44 -5.28 16.33
N ILE A 49 -2.46 -4.45 16.12
CA ILE A 49 -2.36 -3.14 15.48
C ILE A 49 -2.74 -2.08 16.50
N ARG A 50 -1.93 -1.03 16.59
CA ARG A 50 -2.03 0.00 17.61
C ARG A 50 -2.17 1.39 16.99
N VAL A 51 -2.89 2.24 17.70
CA VAL A 51 -2.98 3.68 17.43
C VAL A 51 -2.38 4.43 18.61
N ALA A 52 -1.43 5.31 18.32
CA ALA A 52 -0.72 6.09 19.32
C ALA A 52 -0.70 7.57 18.96
N ASN A 53 -1.12 8.43 19.90
CA ASN A 53 -1.02 9.88 19.73
C ASN A 53 0.34 10.36 20.26
N THR A 54 1.14 10.98 19.39
CA THR A 54 2.50 11.43 19.76
C THR A 54 2.52 12.54 20.83
N SER A 55 1.39 13.23 21.08
CA SER A 55 1.25 14.16 22.21
C SER A 55 0.97 13.50 23.55
N LYS A 56 0.51 12.24 23.54
CA LYS A 56 0.08 11.47 24.73
C LYS A 56 0.64 10.05 24.66
N LEU A 57 1.97 9.93 24.71
CA LEU A 57 2.72 8.69 24.52
C LEU A 57 2.39 7.54 25.52
N GLY A 58 1.66 7.83 26.60
CA GLY A 58 1.17 6.83 27.56
C GLY A 58 -0.15 6.14 27.19
N LYS A 59 -0.81 6.51 26.09
CA LYS A 59 -2.05 5.87 25.61
C LYS A 59 -1.86 5.26 24.23
N ASN A 60 -1.32 4.04 24.20
CA ASN A 60 -1.16 3.24 22.99
C ASN A 60 -2.27 2.18 22.97
N ASN A 61 -3.33 2.41 22.19
CA ASN A 61 -4.49 1.53 22.18
C ASN A 61 -4.33 0.49 21.08
N ALA A 62 -4.36 -0.80 21.44
CA ALA A 62 -4.50 -1.88 20.47
C ALA A 62 -5.93 -1.91 19.93
N ILE A 63 -6.08 -1.63 18.63
CA ILE A 63 -7.36 -1.58 17.92
C ILE A 63 -7.69 -2.93 17.26
N VAL A 64 -6.66 -3.71 16.92
CA VAL A 64 -6.79 -5.10 16.46
C VAL A 64 -5.90 -5.95 17.33
N LYS A 65 -6.41 -7.10 17.79
CA LYS A 65 -5.67 -8.09 18.59
C LYS A 65 -5.77 -9.47 17.94
N GLY A 66 -4.85 -10.35 18.35
CA GLY A 66 -4.84 -11.76 17.95
C GLY A 66 -4.44 -11.94 16.48
N LEU A 67 -3.44 -11.18 16.04
CA LEU A 67 -2.74 -11.50 14.79
C LEU A 67 -1.83 -12.70 15.03
N GLU A 68 -1.69 -13.57 14.03
CA GLU A 68 -0.79 -14.71 14.10
C GLU A 68 0.64 -14.26 13.79
N GLN A 69 0.79 -13.46 12.72
CA GLN A 69 2.02 -12.74 12.39
C GLN A 69 1.71 -11.48 11.58
N GLY A 70 1.31 -10.42 12.30
CA GLY A 70 1.01 -9.12 11.71
C GLY A 70 2.20 -8.54 10.94
N SER A 71 1.95 -8.10 9.70
CA SER A 71 2.98 -7.55 8.82
C SER A 71 2.70 -6.09 8.46
N ALA A 72 2.14 -5.81 7.29
CA ALA A 72 1.93 -4.45 6.82
C ALA A 72 0.57 -3.89 7.26
N VAL A 73 0.47 -2.57 7.40
CA VAL A 73 -0.77 -1.87 7.75
C VAL A 73 -0.92 -0.62 6.91
N ASP A 74 -2.13 -0.33 6.44
CA ASP A 74 -2.46 0.93 5.79
C ASP A 74 -3.94 1.26 6.06
N PHE A 75 -4.38 2.45 5.65
CA PHE A 75 -5.73 2.93 5.94
C PHE A 75 -6.40 3.56 4.71
N LEU A 76 -7.72 3.68 4.77
CA LEU A 76 -8.53 4.55 3.91
C LEU A 76 -9.29 5.52 4.81
N TYR A 77 -8.71 6.69 5.04
CA TYR A 77 -9.13 7.64 6.06
C TYR A 77 -10.60 8.05 5.90
N ARG A 78 -11.01 8.40 4.69
CA ARG A 78 -12.39 8.84 4.39
C ARG A 78 -13.47 7.79 4.64
N LYS A 79 -13.10 6.50 4.69
CA LYS A 79 -14.00 5.39 5.03
C LYS A 79 -13.74 4.84 6.43
N ASN A 80 -12.87 5.48 7.22
CA ASN A 80 -12.45 4.97 8.53
C ASN A 80 -11.96 3.52 8.45
N LEU A 81 -11.33 3.11 7.35
CA LEU A 81 -10.96 1.72 7.13
C LEU A 81 -9.48 1.52 7.49
N VAL A 82 -9.16 0.52 8.28
CA VAL A 82 -7.79 0.05 8.52
C VAL A 82 -7.66 -1.33 7.92
N CYS A 83 -6.65 -1.52 7.08
CA CYS A 83 -6.34 -2.80 6.45
C CYS A 83 -4.95 -3.27 6.85
N TRP A 84 -4.76 -4.58 6.92
CA TRP A 84 -3.48 -5.18 7.27
C TRP A 84 -3.29 -6.53 6.58
N SER A 85 -2.03 -6.95 6.52
CA SER A 85 -1.65 -8.31 6.15
C SER A 85 -1.17 -9.11 7.36
N ASP A 86 -1.45 -10.41 7.33
CA ASP A 86 -0.96 -11.40 8.30
C ASP A 86 -0.24 -12.51 7.51
N GLN A 87 1.03 -12.75 7.83
CA GLN A 87 1.87 -13.69 7.09
C GLN A 87 1.51 -15.14 7.41
N THR A 88 1.40 -15.49 8.69
CA THR A 88 1.08 -16.87 9.09
C THR A 88 -0.35 -17.24 8.72
N ALA A 89 -1.30 -16.30 8.84
CA ALA A 89 -2.68 -16.54 8.44
C ALA A 89 -2.92 -16.39 6.92
N GLU A 90 -1.88 -16.04 6.13
CA GLU A 90 -1.91 -15.88 4.67
C GLU A 90 -3.09 -15.06 4.14
N LEU A 91 -3.36 -13.91 4.78
CA LEU A 91 -4.53 -13.10 4.46
C LEU A 91 -4.27 -11.59 4.46
N ILE A 92 -5.15 -10.88 3.77
CA ILE A 92 -5.31 -9.43 3.86
C ILE A 92 -6.73 -9.15 4.34
N GLN A 93 -6.86 -8.37 5.41
CA GLN A 93 -8.12 -8.04 6.06
C GLN A 93 -8.27 -6.53 6.23
N CYS A 94 -9.51 -6.08 6.36
CA CYS A 94 -9.83 -4.71 6.74
C CYS A 94 -10.88 -4.67 7.85
N MET A 95 -10.94 -3.55 8.54
CA MET A 95 -11.89 -3.28 9.61
C MET A 95 -12.19 -1.79 9.67
N GLU A 96 -13.45 -1.43 9.91
CA GLU A 96 -13.81 -0.04 10.20
C GLU A 96 -13.34 0.37 11.60
N TYR A 97 -12.81 1.58 11.74
CA TYR A 97 -12.25 2.14 12.97
C TYR A 97 -12.49 3.66 13.04
N ASN A 98 -13.29 4.10 14.02
CA ASN A 98 -13.65 5.51 14.22
C ASN A 98 -13.22 6.06 15.59
N ASN A 99 -12.05 5.66 16.09
CA ASN A 99 -11.49 5.97 17.42
C ASN A 99 -12.21 5.35 18.63
N THR A 100 -13.54 5.24 18.60
CA THR A 100 -14.34 4.70 19.70
C THR A 100 -14.84 3.29 19.44
N HIS A 101 -15.05 2.93 18.18
CA HIS A 101 -15.56 1.65 17.74
C HIS A 101 -14.63 1.00 16.72
N SER A 102 -14.54 -0.32 16.81
CA SER A 102 -13.88 -1.21 15.85
C SER A 102 -14.94 -2.15 15.32
N GLY A 103 -15.16 -2.12 14.01
CA GLY A 103 -16.16 -2.93 13.33
C GLY A 103 -15.74 -4.40 13.17
N GLU A 104 -16.48 -5.15 12.35
CA GLU A 104 -16.14 -6.54 12.05
C GLU A 104 -14.93 -6.63 11.10
N LYS A 105 -14.11 -7.68 11.29
CA LYS A 105 -12.97 -7.97 10.41
C LYS A 105 -13.47 -8.60 9.11
N VAL A 106 -13.23 -7.94 7.99
CA VAL A 106 -13.61 -8.42 6.66
C VAL A 106 -12.38 -8.97 5.93
N ARG A 107 -12.44 -10.23 5.48
CA ARG A 107 -11.40 -10.83 4.62
C ARG A 107 -11.47 -10.24 3.23
N ILE A 108 -10.37 -9.64 2.78
CA ILE A 108 -10.23 -9.10 1.42
C ILE A 108 -9.58 -10.13 0.51
N VAL A 109 -8.48 -10.72 0.96
CA VAL A 109 -7.75 -11.78 0.27
C VAL A 109 -7.49 -12.91 1.26
N SER A 110 -7.74 -14.15 0.85
CA SER A 110 -7.63 -15.35 1.71
C SER A 110 -7.04 -16.56 0.99
N LYS A 111 -6.53 -16.39 -0.22
CA LYS A 111 -5.99 -17.45 -1.07
C LYS A 111 -4.86 -16.88 -1.94
N GLY A 112 -3.88 -17.72 -2.27
CA GLY A 112 -2.78 -17.34 -3.16
C GLY A 112 -1.95 -16.19 -2.58
N LEU A 113 -1.77 -16.20 -1.26
CA LEU A 113 -0.79 -15.41 -0.52
C LEU A 113 0.12 -16.41 0.18
N ILE A 114 1.37 -16.04 0.39
CA ILE A 114 2.31 -16.83 1.20
C ILE A 114 3.02 -15.90 2.19
N SER A 115 3.56 -14.78 1.69
CA SER A 115 4.21 -13.79 2.55
C SER A 115 3.82 -12.37 2.11
N PRO A 116 2.58 -11.91 2.42
CA PRO A 116 2.13 -10.56 2.10
C PRO A 116 2.84 -9.52 2.99
N THR A 117 4.00 -9.07 2.57
CA THR A 117 4.94 -8.28 3.39
C THR A 117 4.67 -6.77 3.36
N GLY A 118 4.01 -6.27 2.31
CA GLY A 118 3.71 -4.86 2.13
C GLY A 118 2.31 -4.63 1.56
N ILE A 119 1.61 -3.62 2.06
CA ILE A 119 0.34 -3.14 1.50
C ILE A 119 0.36 -1.62 1.35
N ALA A 120 -0.33 -1.12 0.31
CA ALA A 120 -0.56 0.29 0.09
C ALA A 120 -1.96 0.51 -0.49
N ILE A 121 -2.69 1.47 0.07
CA ILE A 121 -4.06 1.79 -0.35
C ILE A 121 -4.05 2.96 -1.34
N ASP A 122 -4.66 2.75 -2.50
CA ASP A 122 -5.07 3.82 -3.39
C ASP A 122 -6.39 4.42 -2.91
N TRP A 123 -6.31 5.58 -2.27
CA TRP A 123 -7.48 6.29 -1.74
C TRP A 123 -8.34 6.97 -2.80
N TYR A 124 -7.83 7.13 -4.04
CA TYR A 124 -8.60 7.68 -5.16
C TYR A 124 -9.58 6.62 -5.69
N THR A 125 -9.12 5.39 -5.88
CA THR A 125 -9.91 4.35 -6.55
C THR A 125 -10.26 3.13 -5.68
N GLU A 126 -9.98 3.21 -4.38
CA GLU A 126 -10.35 2.23 -3.35
C GLU A 126 -9.80 0.83 -3.63
N LYS A 127 -8.50 0.77 -3.92
CA LYS A 127 -7.78 -0.47 -4.22
C LYS A 127 -6.65 -0.70 -3.23
N ILE A 128 -6.37 -1.96 -2.94
CA ILE A 128 -5.20 -2.38 -2.18
C ILE A 128 -4.19 -2.93 -3.17
N TYR A 129 -2.99 -2.36 -3.15
CA TYR A 129 -1.81 -2.87 -3.81
C TYR A 129 -0.97 -3.59 -2.77
N TRP A 130 -0.41 -4.75 -3.11
CA TRP A 130 0.46 -5.46 -2.18
C TRP A 130 1.61 -6.16 -2.88
N THR A 131 2.66 -6.39 -2.11
CA THR A 131 3.83 -7.20 -2.42
C THR A 131 3.71 -8.50 -1.64
N ASP A 132 4.02 -9.61 -2.31
CA ASP A 132 4.14 -10.91 -1.65
C ASP A 132 5.53 -11.50 -1.97
N GLY A 133 6.34 -11.66 -0.93
CA GLY A 133 7.77 -11.94 -1.06
C GLY A 133 8.11 -13.42 -1.27
N GLU A 134 7.14 -14.33 -1.25
CA GLU A 134 7.36 -15.76 -1.53
C GLU A 134 6.64 -16.22 -2.79
N THR A 135 5.50 -15.59 -3.12
CA THR A 135 4.88 -15.77 -4.45
C THR A 135 5.56 -14.94 -5.54
N ASN A 136 6.46 -14.02 -5.15
CA ASN A 136 7.23 -13.14 -6.04
C ASN A 136 6.33 -12.31 -6.96
N ARG A 137 5.27 -11.72 -6.39
CA ARG A 137 4.25 -10.97 -7.14
C ARG A 137 3.92 -9.64 -6.51
N ILE A 138 3.52 -8.72 -7.38
CA ILE A 138 2.86 -7.47 -7.02
C ILE A 138 1.48 -7.46 -7.63
N GLU A 139 0.48 -7.22 -6.82
CA GLU A 139 -0.92 -7.39 -7.20
C GLU A 139 -1.78 -6.22 -6.71
N VAL A 140 -2.99 -6.14 -7.27
CA VAL A 140 -4.01 -5.17 -6.90
C VAL A 140 -5.37 -5.82 -6.75
N ILE A 141 -6.19 -5.34 -5.81
CA ILE A 141 -7.58 -5.75 -5.64
C ILE A 141 -8.48 -4.57 -5.34
N SER A 142 -9.68 -4.55 -5.93
CA SER A 142 -10.76 -3.63 -5.52
C SER A 142 -11.30 -4.02 -4.14
N ILE A 143 -11.33 -3.08 -3.19
CA ILE A 143 -11.79 -3.34 -1.82
C ILE A 143 -13.24 -3.81 -1.82
N GLU A 144 -14.09 -3.18 -2.62
CA GLU A 144 -15.53 -3.47 -2.67
C GLU A 144 -15.86 -4.58 -3.67
N GLN A 145 -15.40 -4.45 -4.92
CA GLN A 145 -15.78 -5.35 -6.02
C GLN A 145 -14.98 -6.66 -6.03
N LYS A 146 -13.89 -6.75 -5.24
CA LYS A 146 -13.02 -7.93 -5.12
C LYS A 146 -12.35 -8.41 -6.41
N HIS A 147 -12.37 -7.61 -7.48
CA HIS A 147 -11.60 -7.89 -8.70
C HIS A 147 -10.11 -7.80 -8.40
N ARG A 148 -9.40 -8.93 -8.52
CA ARG A 148 -7.96 -9.10 -8.24
C ARG A 148 -7.16 -9.25 -9.53
N LYS A 149 -6.01 -8.58 -9.63
CA LYS A 149 -5.12 -8.62 -10.79
C LYS A 149 -3.65 -8.69 -10.36
N VAL A 150 -2.89 -9.61 -10.95
CA VAL A 150 -1.42 -9.61 -10.91
C VAL A 150 -0.87 -8.53 -11.84
N LEU A 151 -0.03 -7.64 -11.32
CA LEU A 151 0.58 -6.53 -12.06
C LEU A 151 1.99 -6.85 -12.54
N PHE A 152 2.82 -7.40 -11.64
CA PHE A 152 4.21 -7.77 -11.94
C PHE A 152 4.55 -9.11 -11.31
N TRP A 153 5.22 -9.98 -12.08
CA TRP A 153 5.58 -11.35 -11.70
C TRP A 153 6.95 -11.80 -12.26
N THR A 154 7.56 -11.02 -13.14
CA THR A 154 8.90 -11.28 -13.70
C THR A 154 9.93 -10.40 -12.98
N ASP A 155 11.13 -10.92 -12.72
CA ASP A 155 12.20 -10.18 -12.03
C ASP A 155 11.74 -9.49 -10.74
N VAL A 156 10.74 -10.06 -10.07
CA VAL A 156 10.35 -9.75 -8.69
C VAL A 156 10.88 -10.91 -7.86
N ASP A 157 11.62 -10.62 -6.81
CA ASP A 157 12.10 -11.64 -5.88
C ASP A 157 11.44 -11.40 -4.52
N LEU A 158 12.21 -11.06 -3.49
CA LEU A 158 11.69 -10.81 -2.15
C LEU A 158 11.15 -9.38 -2.03
N ALA A 159 10.14 -9.01 -2.80
CA ALA A 159 9.52 -7.68 -2.69
C ALA A 159 8.93 -7.46 -1.28
N ARG A 160 9.20 -6.29 -0.68
CA ARG A 160 8.85 -5.99 0.72
C ARG A 160 7.95 -4.78 0.88
N ALA A 161 8.51 -3.57 0.93
CA ALA A 161 7.72 -2.37 1.20
C ALA A 161 7.14 -1.84 -0.11
N ILE A 162 5.92 -1.28 -0.05
CA ILE A 162 5.23 -0.68 -1.20
C ILE A 162 4.62 0.67 -0.80
N ALA A 163 4.65 1.63 -1.72
CA ALA A 163 3.98 2.91 -1.58
C ALA A 163 3.34 3.32 -2.91
N VAL A 164 2.18 3.98 -2.84
CA VAL A 164 1.45 4.48 -4.01
C VAL A 164 1.36 6.01 -4.01
N VAL A 165 1.30 6.56 -5.22
CA VAL A 165 1.10 7.98 -5.50
C VAL A 165 -0.05 8.11 -6.52
N PRO A 166 -1.32 8.02 -6.07
CA PRO A 166 -2.49 8.03 -6.95
C PRO A 166 -2.52 9.23 -7.90
N LYS A 167 -2.16 10.42 -7.40
CA LYS A 167 -2.11 11.65 -8.19
C LYS A 167 -1.26 11.54 -9.47
N GLU A 168 -0.17 10.77 -9.41
CA GLU A 168 0.77 10.57 -10.52
C GLU A 168 0.56 9.20 -11.20
N GLY A 169 -0.35 8.35 -10.71
CA GLY A 169 -0.52 6.98 -11.18
C GLY A 169 0.73 6.12 -11.03
N LEU A 170 1.56 6.38 -10.01
CA LEU A 170 2.84 5.70 -9.77
C LEU A 170 2.81 4.87 -8.49
N MET A 171 3.56 3.77 -8.49
CA MET A 171 3.85 2.97 -7.32
C MET A 171 5.35 2.69 -7.22
N PHE A 172 5.81 2.50 -6.00
CA PHE A 172 7.20 2.23 -5.65
C PHE A 172 7.25 1.02 -4.74
N TRP A 173 8.24 0.15 -4.93
CA TRP A 173 8.47 -0.95 -4.01
C TRP A 173 9.96 -1.21 -3.82
N THR A 174 10.27 -1.88 -2.71
CA THR A 174 11.60 -2.37 -2.40
C THR A 174 11.66 -3.88 -2.65
N ASP A 175 12.80 -4.35 -3.13
CA ASP A 175 13.12 -5.76 -3.32
C ASP A 175 14.49 -6.02 -2.71
N TRP A 176 14.56 -6.98 -1.78
CA TRP A 176 15.78 -7.32 -1.04
C TRP A 176 16.26 -8.74 -1.35
N GLY A 177 15.81 -9.29 -2.48
CA GLY A 177 16.22 -10.60 -2.99
C GLY A 177 17.69 -10.67 -3.40
N GLU A 178 18.01 -11.59 -4.31
CA GLU A 178 19.40 -11.82 -4.76
C GLU A 178 20.06 -10.54 -5.29
N ILE A 179 19.29 -9.73 -6.03
CA ILE A 179 19.73 -8.42 -6.55
C ILE A 179 18.86 -7.33 -5.91
N PRO A 180 19.30 -6.74 -4.78
CA PRO A 180 18.50 -5.77 -4.04
C PRO A 180 18.35 -4.47 -4.83
N LYS A 181 17.12 -3.94 -4.86
CA LYS A 181 16.75 -2.79 -5.70
C LYS A 181 15.53 -2.06 -5.16
N ILE A 182 15.36 -0.81 -5.58
CA ILE A 182 14.10 -0.07 -5.46
C ILE A 182 13.61 0.22 -6.85
N GLU A 183 12.34 -0.05 -7.08
CA GLU A 183 11.70 0.09 -8.38
C GLU A 183 10.51 1.04 -8.32
N ARG A 184 10.20 1.62 -9.47
CA ARG A 184 9.00 2.40 -9.74
C ARG A 184 8.28 1.82 -10.94
N ALA A 185 6.95 1.81 -10.92
CA ALA A 185 6.14 1.56 -12.10
C ALA A 185 4.82 2.35 -12.06
N GLY A 186 4.06 2.30 -13.15
CA GLY A 186 2.68 2.74 -13.18
C GLY A 186 1.77 1.81 -12.38
N MET A 187 0.78 2.38 -11.68
CA MET A 187 -0.22 1.65 -10.89
C MET A 187 -1.17 0.77 -11.73
N ASN A 188 -1.09 0.88 -13.06
CA ASN A 188 -1.81 0.06 -14.02
C ASN A 188 -1.07 -1.25 -14.39
N GLY A 189 0.17 -1.44 -13.92
CA GLY A 189 0.96 -2.63 -14.20
C GLY A 189 1.59 -2.65 -15.60
N ASP A 190 1.70 -1.50 -16.30
CA ASP A 190 2.35 -1.44 -17.61
C ASP A 190 3.88 -1.69 -17.48
N PRO A 191 4.42 -2.79 -18.03
CA PRO A 191 5.85 -3.10 -17.94
C PRO A 191 6.74 -2.01 -18.54
N ALA A 192 6.26 -1.25 -19.53
CA ALA A 192 7.03 -0.16 -20.14
C ALA A 192 7.24 1.04 -19.21
N THR A 193 6.50 1.10 -18.09
CA THR A 193 6.66 2.13 -17.06
C THR A 193 7.55 1.68 -15.90
N ARG A 194 7.86 0.38 -15.80
CA ARG A 194 8.69 -0.19 -14.73
C ARG A 194 10.16 0.18 -14.93
N LYS A 195 10.77 0.72 -13.88
CA LYS A 195 12.18 1.15 -13.85
C LYS A 195 12.80 0.88 -12.50
N VAL A 196 14.02 0.35 -12.52
CA VAL A 196 14.90 0.33 -11.34
C VAL A 196 15.44 1.74 -11.10
N ILE A 197 15.12 2.32 -9.94
CA ILE A 197 15.52 3.68 -9.56
C ILE A 197 16.67 3.71 -8.55
N VAL A 198 16.92 2.60 -7.84
CA VAL A 198 18.10 2.40 -6.99
C VAL A 198 18.61 0.97 -7.17
N LYS A 199 19.90 0.83 -7.47
CA LYS A 199 20.58 -0.47 -7.66
C LYS A 199 21.95 -0.57 -6.97
N ASP A 200 22.54 0.56 -6.59
CA ASP A 200 23.88 0.66 -6.01
C ASP A 200 23.79 1.04 -4.53
N ASN A 201 24.76 0.62 -3.71
CA ASN A 201 24.80 0.92 -2.26
C ASN A 201 23.46 0.63 -1.57
N ILE A 202 22.95 -0.58 -1.78
CA ILE A 202 21.67 -1.09 -1.30
C ILE A 202 21.84 -2.57 -0.97
N PHE A 203 21.20 -3.03 0.11
CA PHE A 203 21.25 -4.40 0.56
C PHE A 203 19.92 -4.84 1.16
N TRP A 204 19.46 -4.22 2.25
CA TRP A 204 18.16 -4.54 2.87
C TRP A 204 17.24 -3.31 2.89
N PRO A 205 16.65 -2.93 1.75
CA PRO A 205 15.74 -1.79 1.66
C PRO A 205 14.39 -2.11 2.34
N ASN A 206 14.31 -2.01 3.66
CA ASN A 206 13.17 -2.53 4.42
C ASN A 206 11.91 -1.66 4.36
N GLY A 207 12.06 -0.34 4.24
CA GLY A 207 10.96 0.61 4.36
C GLY A 207 11.07 1.73 3.34
N ILE A 208 9.91 2.21 2.89
CA ILE A 208 9.77 3.32 1.95
C ILE A 208 8.57 4.18 2.37
N THR A 209 8.70 5.50 2.26
CA THR A 209 7.60 6.47 2.46
C THR A 209 7.71 7.61 1.46
N VAL A 210 6.57 8.21 1.13
CA VAL A 210 6.48 9.29 0.15
C VAL A 210 6.29 10.64 0.84
N ASP A 211 7.06 11.63 0.40
CA ASP A 211 6.75 13.04 0.58
C ASP A 211 6.00 13.54 -0.65
N TYR A 212 4.66 13.57 -0.54
CA TYR A 212 3.76 13.92 -1.64
C TYR A 212 3.86 15.39 -2.06
N ASN A 213 4.37 16.27 -1.21
CA ASN A 213 4.48 17.69 -1.51
C ASN A 213 5.71 18.00 -2.37
N ASN A 214 6.79 17.25 -2.16
CA ASN A 214 8.08 17.48 -2.84
C ASN A 214 8.41 16.41 -3.90
N ASN A 215 7.55 15.43 -4.13
CA ASN A 215 7.77 14.30 -5.04
C ASN A 215 9.06 13.53 -4.73
N LEU A 216 9.29 13.27 -3.44
CA LEU A 216 10.44 12.53 -2.94
C LEU A 216 10.00 11.22 -2.30
N ILE A 217 10.86 10.21 -2.38
CA ILE A 217 10.76 9.00 -1.56
C ILE A 217 11.89 9.00 -0.54
N TYR A 218 11.56 8.70 0.70
CA TYR A 218 12.53 8.36 1.75
C TYR A 218 12.52 6.84 1.89
N TRP A 219 13.70 6.25 2.04
CA TRP A 219 13.83 4.82 2.24
C TRP A 219 14.96 4.50 3.21
N VAL A 220 14.87 3.31 3.80
CA VAL A 220 15.81 2.82 4.79
C VAL A 220 16.50 1.55 4.32
N ASP A 221 17.82 1.49 4.50
CA ASP A 221 18.57 0.25 4.44
C ASP A 221 18.91 -0.25 5.84
N SER A 222 18.46 -1.46 6.18
CA SER A 222 18.63 -2.02 7.53
C SER A 222 19.97 -2.72 7.72
N LYS A 223 20.60 -3.17 6.64
CA LYS A 223 21.94 -3.78 6.70
C LYS A 223 23.01 -2.70 6.72
N LEU A 224 22.89 -1.75 5.81
CA LEU A 224 23.83 -0.65 5.64
C LEU A 224 23.54 0.52 6.60
N GLN A 225 22.43 0.45 7.34
CA GLN A 225 22.07 1.33 8.45
C GLN A 225 22.08 2.81 8.07
N PHE A 226 21.31 3.18 7.05
CA PHE A 226 21.12 4.58 6.66
C PHE A 226 19.70 4.84 6.19
N PHE A 227 19.32 6.13 6.19
CA PHE A 227 18.16 6.61 5.45
C PHE A 227 18.64 7.50 4.32
N ASP A 228 18.12 7.25 3.12
CA ASP A 228 18.35 8.09 1.95
C ASP A 228 17.02 8.65 1.46
N VAL A 229 17.10 9.75 0.71
CA VAL A 229 15.97 10.36 0.01
C VAL A 229 16.37 10.68 -1.41
N ILE A 230 15.41 10.54 -2.31
CA ILE A 230 15.61 10.56 -3.76
C ILE A 230 14.31 11.03 -4.42
N ASP A 231 14.42 11.62 -5.61
CA ASP A 231 13.22 11.96 -6.37
C ASP A 231 12.58 10.73 -7.01
N PHE A 232 11.33 10.88 -7.48
CA PHE A 232 10.58 9.78 -8.11
C PHE A 232 11.27 9.17 -9.34
N ASN A 233 12.23 9.84 -9.96
CA ASN A 233 12.96 9.33 -11.12
C ASN A 233 14.28 8.64 -10.74
N GLY A 234 14.64 8.61 -9.45
CA GLY A 234 15.89 8.03 -8.99
C GLY A 234 17.07 9.00 -9.03
N ASN A 235 16.85 10.31 -9.18
CA ASN A 235 17.93 11.30 -9.15
C ASN A 235 18.01 12.01 -7.80
N ASN A 236 19.10 12.78 -7.62
CA ASN A 236 19.32 13.61 -6.44
C ASN A 236 19.33 12.82 -5.12
N ARG A 237 19.82 11.57 -5.16
CA ARG A 237 19.95 10.72 -3.97
C ARG A 237 20.85 11.39 -2.94
N ARG A 238 20.32 11.68 -1.75
CA ARG A 238 21.05 12.24 -0.61
C ARG A 238 20.84 11.40 0.64
N ARG A 239 21.87 11.30 1.46
CA ARG A 239 21.82 10.61 2.76
C ARG A 239 21.34 11.55 3.86
N VAL A 240 20.36 11.13 4.65
CA VAL A 240 19.77 11.96 5.71
C VAL A 240 20.06 11.44 7.12
N VAL A 241 20.16 10.13 7.33
CA VAL A 241 20.55 9.54 8.62
C VAL A 241 21.69 8.54 8.39
N LYS A 242 22.74 8.61 9.22
CA LYS A 242 23.95 7.77 9.12
C LYS A 242 24.28 6.98 10.38
N GLU A 243 23.73 7.37 11.52
CA GLU A 243 24.14 6.86 12.83
C GLU A 243 22.91 6.70 13.73
N GLY A 244 23.05 5.90 14.80
CA GLY A 244 21.96 5.66 15.75
C GLY A 244 20.91 4.64 15.29
N LEU A 245 21.14 3.97 14.16
CA LEU A 245 20.27 2.91 13.64
C LEU A 245 20.78 1.53 14.07
N LYS A 246 19.90 0.63 14.50
CA LYS A 246 20.27 -0.76 14.87
C LYS A 246 19.67 -1.76 13.89
N TYR A 247 18.35 -1.82 13.81
CA TYR A 247 17.62 -2.59 12.81
C TYR A 247 16.32 -1.86 12.45
N PRO A 248 16.41 -0.70 11.76
CA PRO A 248 15.21 0.03 11.36
C PRO A 248 14.44 -0.81 10.33
N TYR A 249 13.11 -0.83 10.37
CA TYR A 249 12.30 -1.68 9.50
C TYR A 249 11.36 -0.87 8.60
N ALA A 250 10.31 -0.28 9.16
CA ALA A 250 9.37 0.56 8.42
C ALA A 250 9.53 2.03 8.79
N MET A 251 9.09 2.92 7.89
CA MET A 251 9.18 4.36 8.11
C MET A 251 7.98 5.12 7.55
N ALA A 252 7.70 6.27 8.15
CA ALA A 252 6.68 7.22 7.71
C ALA A 252 7.24 8.65 7.75
N PHE A 253 6.81 9.49 6.80
CA PHE A 253 7.19 10.90 6.72
C PHE A 253 5.97 11.82 6.86
N PHE A 254 6.06 12.82 7.72
CA PHE A 254 5.01 13.82 7.92
C PHE A 254 5.57 15.12 8.51
N ASN A 255 5.22 16.27 7.93
CA ASN A 255 5.61 17.60 8.39
C ASN A 255 7.10 17.68 8.76
N ASP A 256 7.98 17.34 7.81
CA ASP A 256 9.43 17.35 7.97
C ASP A 256 9.98 16.41 9.05
N ARG A 257 9.18 15.43 9.49
CA ARG A 257 9.59 14.42 10.46
C ARG A 257 9.53 13.03 9.87
N LEU A 258 10.58 12.28 10.14
CA LEU A 258 10.62 10.85 9.96
C LEU A 258 10.24 10.15 11.25
N PHE A 259 9.47 9.08 11.10
CA PHE A 259 9.11 8.13 12.15
C PHE A 259 9.52 6.75 11.65
N TRP A 260 10.12 5.91 12.48
CA TRP A 260 10.46 4.55 12.06
C TRP A 260 10.41 3.57 13.21
N THR A 261 10.18 2.31 12.86
CA THR A 261 10.24 1.15 13.76
C THR A 261 11.64 0.57 13.76
N ASP A 262 12.15 0.14 14.92
CA ASP A 262 13.40 -0.62 15.03
C ASP A 262 13.14 -1.97 15.72
N TRP A 263 13.46 -3.07 15.04
CA TRP A 263 13.18 -4.42 15.55
C TRP A 263 14.12 -4.85 16.67
N ASN A 264 15.33 -4.29 16.73
CA ASN A 264 16.32 -4.67 17.73
C ASN A 264 16.06 -3.93 19.05
N THR A 265 15.80 -2.63 18.97
CA THR A 265 15.53 -1.83 20.18
C THR A 265 14.07 -1.88 20.63
N LEU A 266 13.16 -2.38 19.79
CA LEU A 266 11.70 -2.38 19.99
C LEU A 266 11.11 -0.96 20.16
N VAL A 267 11.79 0.05 19.61
CA VAL A 267 11.40 1.46 19.74
C VAL A 267 10.90 2.01 18.41
N ILE A 268 9.87 2.85 18.50
CA ILE A 268 9.47 3.78 17.45
C ILE A 268 10.19 5.10 17.72
N TYR A 269 11.02 5.52 16.79
CA TYR A 269 11.78 6.76 16.86
C TYR A 269 11.15 7.88 16.05
N SER A 270 11.56 9.11 16.31
CA SER A 270 11.26 10.27 15.48
C SER A 270 12.46 11.19 15.34
N TRP A 271 12.59 11.79 14.15
CA TRP A 271 13.62 12.76 13.85
C TRP A 271 13.10 13.85 12.89
N ASP A 272 13.46 15.10 13.16
CA ASP A 272 13.06 16.26 12.36
C ASP A 272 14.17 16.58 11.35
N VAL A 273 13.88 16.36 10.07
CA VAL A 273 14.86 16.37 8.97
C VAL A 273 15.37 17.77 8.64
N THR A 274 14.67 18.81 9.11
CA THR A 274 15.08 20.22 8.93
C THR A 274 16.02 20.70 10.02
N SER A 275 16.04 19.99 11.15
CA SER A 275 16.85 20.31 12.31
C SER A 275 18.10 19.44 12.34
N ASN A 276 19.21 19.98 12.86
CA ASN A 276 20.33 19.16 13.34
C ASN A 276 20.04 18.57 14.74
N GLY A 277 18.75 18.39 15.08
CA GLY A 277 18.30 17.87 16.36
C GLY A 277 18.61 16.37 16.50
N ALA A 278 18.67 15.91 17.75
CA ALA A 278 18.87 14.50 18.05
C ALA A 278 17.64 13.66 17.67
N ILE A 279 17.90 12.40 17.32
CA ILE A 279 16.89 11.34 17.20
C ILE A 279 16.21 11.16 18.56
N LYS A 280 14.87 11.08 18.57
CA LYS A 280 14.05 10.93 19.78
C LYS A 280 13.38 9.57 19.83
N GLU A 281 13.40 8.95 21.00
CA GLU A 281 12.54 7.79 21.30
C GLU A 281 11.11 8.28 21.56
N LEU A 282 10.13 7.74 20.84
CA LEU A 282 8.72 8.08 21.05
C LEU A 282 7.98 6.99 21.83
N ILE A 283 8.04 5.76 21.34
CA ILE A 283 7.25 4.65 21.89
C ILE A 283 8.17 3.45 22.03
N LYS A 284 8.29 2.92 23.25
CA LYS A 284 8.87 1.60 23.48
C LYS A 284 7.75 0.56 23.42
N SER A 285 7.81 -0.33 22.44
CA SER A 285 6.82 -1.38 22.21
C SER A 285 7.14 -2.62 23.02
N ASP A 286 6.09 -3.34 23.46
CA ASP A 286 6.23 -4.62 24.18
C ASP A 286 6.59 -5.78 23.25
N SER A 287 6.22 -5.67 21.97
CA SER A 287 6.50 -6.62 20.89
C SER A 287 7.18 -5.91 19.72
N VAL A 288 7.80 -6.67 18.81
CA VAL A 288 8.48 -6.11 17.63
C VAL A 288 7.52 -5.21 16.85
N PRO A 289 7.78 -3.89 16.77
CA PRO A 289 6.98 -3.01 15.93
C PRO A 289 7.36 -3.26 14.46
N VAL A 290 6.37 -3.56 13.62
CA VAL A 290 6.57 -3.98 12.24
C VAL A 290 6.41 -2.78 11.30
N ASP A 291 5.21 -2.52 10.81
CA ASP A 291 4.92 -1.41 9.89
C ASP A 291 4.38 -0.18 10.63
N ILE A 292 4.54 1.01 10.05
CA ILE A 292 4.11 2.29 10.64
C ILE A 292 3.61 3.25 9.57
N LYS A 293 2.49 3.91 9.86
CA LYS A 293 1.89 4.99 9.08
C LYS A 293 1.52 6.17 9.97
N VAL A 294 1.52 7.36 9.38
CA VAL A 294 0.90 8.55 10.00
C VAL A 294 -0.59 8.55 9.62
N TYR A 295 -1.45 8.34 10.61
CA TYR A 295 -2.90 8.26 10.45
C TYR A 295 -3.53 9.65 10.47
N ASP A 296 -3.57 10.29 9.32
CA ASP A 296 -4.07 11.66 9.15
C ASP A 296 -4.70 11.84 7.76
N GLU A 297 -5.76 12.64 7.67
CA GLU A 297 -6.46 12.96 6.42
C GLU A 297 -5.54 13.61 5.39
N SER A 298 -4.60 14.44 5.84
CA SER A 298 -3.70 15.18 4.96
C SER A 298 -2.70 14.29 4.23
N ARG A 299 -2.60 13.00 4.60
CA ARG A 299 -1.83 11.99 3.87
C ARG A 299 -2.59 11.42 2.66
N GLN A 300 -3.91 11.58 2.64
CA GLN A 300 -4.81 10.98 1.64
C GLN A 300 -5.72 12.03 1.01
N VAL A 301 -5.14 13.16 0.59
CA VAL A 301 -5.87 14.26 -0.02
C VAL A 301 -6.50 13.82 -1.34
N LEU A 302 -7.81 14.00 -1.48
CA LEU A 302 -8.53 13.84 -2.72
C LEU A 302 -8.57 15.16 -3.51
N PRO A 303 -8.50 15.12 -4.85
CA PRO A 303 -8.65 16.32 -5.65
C PRO A 303 -10.13 16.74 -5.69
N SER A 304 -10.39 18.04 -5.57
CA SER A 304 -11.75 18.60 -5.53
C SER A 304 -12.52 18.43 -6.86
N GLY A 305 -11.81 18.21 -7.96
CA GLY A 305 -12.36 18.15 -9.33
C GLY A 305 -12.63 16.75 -9.87
N ASN A 306 -12.65 16.64 -11.20
CA ASN A 306 -12.58 15.35 -11.87
C ASN A 306 -11.15 14.81 -11.80
N TYR A 307 -11.00 13.49 -11.70
CA TYR A 307 -9.73 12.79 -11.71
C TYR A 307 -9.93 11.42 -12.38
N PRO A 308 -8.88 10.83 -12.98
CA PRO A 308 -8.99 9.53 -13.62
C PRO A 308 -9.60 8.49 -12.67
N CYS A 309 -10.50 7.66 -13.20
CA CYS A 309 -11.23 6.62 -12.44
C CYS A 309 -12.26 7.13 -11.40
N LYS A 310 -12.54 8.43 -11.29
CA LYS A 310 -13.56 8.95 -10.36
C LYS A 310 -14.94 8.31 -10.58
N THR A 311 -15.33 8.10 -11.83
CA THR A 311 -16.59 7.46 -12.23
C THR A 311 -16.36 6.06 -12.80
N ASN A 312 -15.21 5.44 -12.48
CA ASN A 312 -14.74 4.16 -13.04
C ASN A 312 -14.55 4.16 -14.57
N GLU A 313 -14.77 5.29 -15.26
CA GLU A 313 -14.48 5.49 -16.70
C GLU A 313 -15.07 4.41 -17.62
N ASN A 314 -16.25 3.90 -17.28
CA ASN A 314 -16.93 2.79 -17.96
C ASN A 314 -16.16 1.46 -17.98
N CYS A 315 -15.10 1.30 -17.17
CA CYS A 315 -14.42 0.03 -17.01
C CYS A 315 -15.36 -1.00 -16.39
N SER A 316 -15.49 -2.18 -17.00
CA SER A 316 -16.36 -3.24 -16.50
C SER A 316 -15.91 -3.82 -15.14
N HIS A 317 -14.61 -3.82 -14.86
CA HIS A 317 -14.02 -4.46 -13.67
C HIS A 317 -13.08 -3.51 -12.92
N LEU A 318 -11.88 -3.26 -13.45
CA LEU A 318 -10.90 -2.40 -12.78
C LEU A 318 -10.63 -1.17 -13.64
N CYS A 319 -10.77 0.02 -13.05
CA CYS A 319 -10.10 1.23 -13.52
C CYS A 319 -8.83 1.44 -12.69
N LEU A 320 -7.66 1.34 -13.32
CA LEU A 320 -6.35 1.51 -12.67
C LEU A 320 -5.72 2.83 -13.12
N LEU A 321 -5.19 3.60 -12.17
CA LEU A 321 -4.48 4.84 -12.45
C LEU A 321 -3.19 4.57 -13.23
N ALA A 322 -2.86 5.45 -14.16
CA ALA A 322 -1.69 5.32 -15.03
C ALA A 322 -0.92 6.64 -15.12
N PRO A 323 0.41 6.62 -15.25
CA PRO A 323 1.22 7.84 -15.31
C PRO A 323 1.14 8.57 -16.65
N LYS A 324 0.67 7.90 -17.71
CA LYS A 324 0.52 8.46 -19.05
C LYS A 324 -0.94 8.84 -19.31
N PRO A 325 -1.22 9.90 -20.10
CA PRO A 325 -2.57 10.21 -20.55
C PRO A 325 -3.28 8.98 -21.16
N PRO A 326 -4.57 8.75 -20.87
CA PRO A 326 -5.51 9.65 -20.20
C PRO A 326 -5.43 9.63 -18.65
N GLY A 327 -4.44 8.97 -18.06
CA GLY A 327 -4.26 8.88 -16.61
C GLY A 327 -4.90 7.64 -15.98
N TYR A 328 -5.50 6.78 -16.80
CA TYR A 328 -6.05 5.48 -16.37
C TYR A 328 -6.01 4.45 -17.50
N VAL A 329 -6.19 3.18 -17.13
CA VAL A 329 -6.42 2.05 -18.04
C VAL A 329 -7.48 1.14 -17.43
N CYS A 330 -8.44 0.67 -18.23
CA CYS A 330 -9.32 -0.40 -17.80
C CYS A 330 -8.59 -1.74 -17.84
N ALA A 331 -8.69 -2.50 -16.77
CA ALA A 331 -8.03 -3.78 -16.60
C ALA A 331 -9.01 -4.87 -16.16
N CYS A 332 -8.67 -6.09 -16.53
CA CYS A 332 -9.41 -7.29 -16.17
C CYS A 332 -8.73 -8.04 -15.03
N PRO A 333 -9.48 -8.83 -14.25
CA PRO A 333 -8.92 -9.74 -13.26
C PRO A 333 -7.85 -10.68 -13.83
N THR A 334 -7.01 -11.24 -12.96
CA THR A 334 -5.98 -12.22 -13.34
C THR A 334 -6.59 -13.35 -14.17
N GLY A 335 -5.97 -13.66 -15.31
CA GLY A 335 -6.44 -14.70 -16.21
C GLY A 335 -7.57 -14.29 -17.16
N VAL A 336 -8.07 -13.06 -17.12
CA VAL A 336 -9.13 -12.57 -18.00
C VAL A 336 -8.60 -11.47 -18.90
N LYS A 337 -8.97 -11.51 -20.19
CA LYS A 337 -8.65 -10.44 -21.16
C LYS A 337 -9.84 -9.52 -21.44
N LEU A 338 -9.55 -8.35 -21.99
CA LEU A 338 -10.55 -7.45 -22.56
C LEU A 338 -11.23 -8.12 -23.77
N LYS A 339 -12.50 -7.79 -23.99
CA LYS A 339 -13.25 -8.23 -25.17
C LYS A 339 -12.61 -7.69 -26.45
N GLU A 340 -12.68 -8.46 -27.52
CA GLU A 340 -12.22 -8.04 -28.83
C GLU A 340 -12.86 -6.69 -29.23
N GLY A 341 -12.02 -5.72 -29.63
CA GLY A 341 -12.45 -4.37 -29.99
C GLY A 341 -12.89 -3.48 -28.81
N SER A 342 -12.80 -3.94 -27.56
CA SER A 342 -13.15 -3.16 -26.37
C SER A 342 -11.92 -2.80 -25.54
N ASN A 343 -11.87 -1.54 -25.10
CA ASN A 343 -10.86 -1.06 -24.15
C ASN A 343 -11.41 -0.93 -22.73
N THR A 344 -12.65 -1.37 -22.48
CA THR A 344 -13.35 -1.14 -21.20
C THR A 344 -14.00 -2.41 -20.64
N THR A 345 -14.40 -3.33 -21.49
CA THR A 345 -15.20 -4.51 -21.11
C THR A 345 -14.38 -5.78 -21.14
N CYS A 346 -14.35 -6.51 -20.04
CA CYS A 346 -13.71 -7.82 -19.92
C CYS A 346 -14.66 -8.95 -20.34
N TYR A 347 -14.10 -10.11 -20.70
CA TYR A 347 -14.89 -11.35 -20.69
C TYR A 347 -15.30 -11.72 -19.26
N ASN A 348 -16.30 -12.58 -19.11
CA ASN A 348 -16.74 -13.08 -17.80
C ASN A 348 -15.79 -14.15 -17.20
N GLY A 349 -14.74 -14.52 -17.93
CA GLY A 349 -13.75 -15.51 -17.51
C GLY A 349 -12.68 -15.71 -18.58
N PRO A 350 -11.68 -16.58 -18.33
CA PRO A 350 -10.70 -16.95 -19.35
C PRO A 350 -11.40 -17.62 -20.54
N GLN A 351 -11.00 -17.23 -21.74
CA GLN A 351 -11.45 -17.78 -23.02
C GLN A 351 -10.64 -19.02 -23.42
N SER A 352 -9.42 -19.13 -22.92
CA SER A 352 -8.56 -20.31 -23.08
C SER A 352 -7.81 -20.56 -21.79
N PHE A 353 -7.72 -21.82 -21.37
CA PHE A 353 -7.06 -22.21 -20.13
C PHE A 353 -6.56 -23.66 -20.19
N LEU A 354 -5.58 -23.96 -19.34
CA LEU A 354 -5.12 -25.30 -19.04
C LEU A 354 -5.66 -25.74 -17.68
N LEU A 355 -6.04 -27.01 -17.59
CA LEU A 355 -6.31 -27.67 -16.33
C LEU A 355 -5.12 -28.56 -15.97
N VAL A 356 -4.61 -28.39 -14.76
CA VAL A 356 -3.46 -29.14 -14.25
C VAL A 356 -3.91 -29.89 -13.00
N ALA A 357 -3.93 -31.21 -13.09
CA ALA A 357 -4.18 -32.09 -11.96
C ALA A 357 -2.86 -32.41 -11.26
N GLN A 358 -2.69 -31.92 -10.04
CA GLN A 358 -1.67 -32.35 -9.10
C GLN A 358 -2.30 -33.29 -8.07
N ARG A 359 -1.47 -33.94 -7.25
CA ARG A 359 -1.93 -34.98 -6.31
C ARG A 359 -3.12 -34.53 -5.46
N SER A 360 -3.03 -33.38 -4.80
CA SER A 360 -4.05 -32.89 -3.87
C SER A 360 -4.72 -31.58 -4.33
N VAL A 361 -4.43 -31.12 -5.54
CA VAL A 361 -4.99 -29.87 -6.07
C VAL A 361 -5.19 -29.97 -7.57
N ILE A 362 -6.31 -29.46 -8.04
CA ILE A 362 -6.53 -29.21 -9.46
C ILE A 362 -6.49 -27.70 -9.65
N SER A 363 -5.66 -27.23 -10.57
CA SER A 363 -5.48 -25.82 -10.84
C SER A 363 -5.88 -25.48 -12.27
N LYS A 364 -6.46 -24.30 -12.43
CA LYS A 364 -6.72 -23.66 -13.73
C LYS A 364 -5.63 -22.63 -13.99
N ILE A 365 -5.02 -22.68 -15.17
CA ILE A 365 -4.05 -21.68 -15.63
C ILE A 365 -4.64 -21.03 -16.87
N SER A 366 -4.90 -19.73 -16.82
CA SER A 366 -5.37 -19.00 -18.00
C SER A 366 -4.26 -18.90 -19.05
N LEU A 367 -4.64 -19.04 -20.32
CA LEU A 367 -3.78 -18.78 -21.48
C LEU A 367 -4.03 -17.38 -22.08
N ASP A 368 -4.98 -16.63 -21.53
CA ASP A 368 -5.27 -15.25 -21.96
C ASP A 368 -4.35 -14.21 -21.32
N SER A 369 -3.60 -14.58 -20.28
CA SER A 369 -2.70 -13.67 -19.57
C SER A 369 -1.29 -14.27 -19.46
N PRO A 370 -0.24 -13.45 -19.67
CA PRO A 370 1.15 -13.93 -19.76
C PRO A 370 1.78 -14.28 -18.40
N ASP A 371 1.07 -14.07 -17.30
CA ASP A 371 1.51 -14.42 -15.95
C ASP A 371 1.29 -15.90 -15.61
N TYR A 372 0.45 -16.61 -16.37
CA TYR A 372 0.13 -18.03 -16.19
C TYR A 372 -0.15 -18.40 -14.72
N THR A 373 -0.77 -17.50 -13.96
CA THR A 373 -1.04 -17.70 -12.55
C THR A 373 -1.96 -18.90 -12.34
N PRO A 374 -1.52 -19.93 -11.58
CA PRO A 374 -2.39 -21.05 -11.26
C PRO A 374 -3.44 -20.63 -10.25
N TYR A 375 -4.70 -20.88 -10.58
CA TYR A 375 -5.83 -20.75 -9.67
C TYR A 375 -6.27 -22.14 -9.21
N ALA A 376 -6.06 -22.44 -7.93
CA ALA A 376 -6.52 -23.69 -7.34
C ALA A 376 -8.06 -23.72 -7.30
N LEU A 377 -8.65 -24.74 -7.92
CA LEU A 377 -10.09 -24.93 -7.90
C LEU A 377 -10.54 -25.32 -6.48
N PRO A 378 -11.56 -24.68 -5.93
CA PRO A 378 -12.07 -24.96 -4.58
C PRO A 378 -12.94 -26.23 -4.53
N LEU A 379 -12.36 -27.36 -4.98
CA LEU A 379 -13.02 -28.67 -4.95
C LEU A 379 -13.06 -29.19 -3.52
N LYS A 380 -14.24 -29.66 -3.08
CA LYS A 380 -14.38 -30.35 -1.79
C LYS A 380 -13.87 -31.78 -1.92
N ASP A 381 -13.15 -32.23 -0.89
CA ASP A 381 -12.75 -33.63 -0.69
C ASP A 381 -11.85 -34.25 -1.79
N LEU A 382 -11.09 -33.42 -2.52
CA LEU A 382 -10.05 -33.92 -3.43
C LEU A 382 -8.90 -34.53 -2.62
N LYS A 383 -8.65 -35.83 -2.76
CA LYS A 383 -7.58 -36.55 -2.04
C LYS A 383 -6.42 -36.90 -2.95
N ARG A 384 -6.70 -37.54 -4.08
CA ARG A 384 -5.68 -37.98 -5.04
C ARG A 384 -6.19 -37.98 -6.48
N ALA A 385 -6.09 -36.82 -7.14
CA ALA A 385 -6.40 -36.68 -8.56
C ALA A 385 -5.51 -37.61 -9.40
N LEU A 386 -6.12 -38.34 -10.33
CA LEU A 386 -5.40 -39.16 -11.33
C LEU A 386 -5.45 -38.54 -12.73
N THR A 387 -6.65 -38.15 -13.15
CA THR A 387 -6.93 -37.62 -14.48
C THR A 387 -8.02 -36.55 -14.39
N ILE A 388 -8.06 -35.69 -15.39
CA ILE A 388 -8.98 -34.57 -15.51
C ILE A 388 -9.45 -34.41 -16.94
N ASP A 389 -10.71 -34.04 -17.11
CA ASP A 389 -11.28 -33.66 -18.39
C ASP A 389 -12.25 -32.50 -18.22
N PHE A 390 -12.56 -31.81 -19.32
CA PHE A 390 -13.43 -30.64 -19.34
C PHE A 390 -14.41 -30.72 -20.51
N ASP A 391 -15.70 -30.57 -20.21
CA ASP A 391 -16.73 -30.41 -21.23
C ASP A 391 -16.96 -28.90 -21.49
N PRO A 392 -16.53 -28.35 -22.63
CA PRO A 392 -16.73 -26.93 -22.93
C PRO A 392 -18.18 -26.54 -23.23
N LYS A 393 -19.08 -27.50 -23.48
CA LYS A 393 -20.49 -27.22 -23.79
C LYS A 393 -21.31 -27.01 -22.52
N THR A 394 -21.10 -27.88 -21.53
CA THR A 394 -21.79 -27.78 -20.22
C THR A 394 -20.95 -27.07 -19.17
N GLU A 395 -19.68 -26.85 -19.47
CA GLU A 395 -18.67 -26.29 -18.58
C GLU A 395 -18.53 -27.09 -17.28
N TYR A 396 -18.49 -28.42 -17.38
CA TYR A 396 -18.19 -29.29 -16.26
C TYR A 396 -16.72 -29.72 -16.30
N ILE A 397 -16.10 -29.72 -15.13
CA ILE A 397 -14.79 -30.35 -14.92
C ILE A 397 -15.04 -31.72 -14.29
N TYR A 398 -14.50 -32.75 -14.92
CA TYR A 398 -14.56 -34.14 -14.46
C TYR A 398 -13.18 -34.56 -13.98
N TRP A 399 -13.11 -35.23 -12.82
CA TRP A 399 -11.86 -35.79 -12.33
C TRP A 399 -12.08 -37.16 -11.70
N ALA A 400 -11.07 -38.01 -11.81
CA ALA A 400 -11.03 -39.29 -11.11
C ALA A 400 -10.14 -39.18 -9.86
N ASP A 401 -10.68 -39.60 -8.72
CA ASP A 401 -9.92 -39.71 -7.47
C ASP A 401 -9.67 -41.19 -7.13
N SER A 402 -8.40 -41.57 -7.10
CA SER A 402 -7.99 -42.96 -6.85
C SER A 402 -8.23 -43.47 -5.44
N LEU A 403 -8.45 -42.60 -4.45
CA LEU A 403 -8.72 -42.99 -3.07
C LEU A 403 -10.21 -42.99 -2.74
N VAL A 404 -11.03 -42.38 -3.60
CA VAL A 404 -12.49 -42.35 -3.46
C VAL A 404 -13.16 -43.36 -4.39
N SER A 405 -12.46 -43.81 -5.45
CA SER A 405 -12.96 -44.81 -6.43
C SER A 405 -14.24 -44.38 -7.18
N PHE A 406 -14.48 -43.07 -7.31
CA PHE A 406 -15.57 -42.48 -8.09
C PHE A 406 -15.05 -41.37 -9.02
N ILE A 407 -15.79 -41.11 -10.10
CA ILE A 407 -15.61 -39.92 -10.95
C ILE A 407 -16.55 -38.85 -10.41
N ASN A 408 -15.99 -37.69 -10.07
CA ASN A 408 -16.75 -36.54 -9.60
C ASN A 408 -16.84 -35.48 -10.72
N GLY A 409 -17.91 -34.69 -10.69
CA GLY A 409 -18.13 -33.57 -11.61
C GLY A 409 -18.63 -32.33 -10.87
N SER A 410 -18.15 -31.15 -11.26
CA SER A 410 -18.63 -29.87 -10.75
C SER A 410 -18.82 -28.87 -11.89
N LEU A 411 -19.90 -28.07 -11.81
CA LEU A 411 -20.11 -26.90 -12.66
C LEU A 411 -18.98 -25.88 -12.47
N TYR A 412 -18.49 -25.35 -13.59
CA TYR A 412 -17.44 -24.33 -13.66
C TYR A 412 -17.89 -22.96 -13.17
N TYR A 413 -19.14 -22.55 -13.47
CA TYR A 413 -19.66 -21.22 -13.16
C TYR A 413 -19.76 -20.87 -11.66
N HIS A 414 -19.68 -21.85 -10.76
CA HIS A 414 -19.70 -21.57 -9.32
C HIS A 414 -18.37 -21.01 -8.78
N TRP A 415 -17.35 -20.84 -9.64
CA TRP A 415 -15.97 -20.55 -9.23
C TRP A 415 -15.32 -19.36 -9.95
N GLN A 416 -16.12 -18.53 -10.64
CA GLN A 416 -15.67 -17.29 -11.30
C GLN A 416 -15.48 -16.14 -10.32
#